data_AF-A0A1Y4QBS4-F1
#
_entry.id   AF-A0A1Y4QBS4-F1
#
_cell.length_a   1.000
_cell.length_b   1.000
_cell.length_c   1.000
_cell.angle_alpha   90.00
_cell.angle_beta   90.00
_cell.angle_gamma   90.00
#
_symmetry.space_group_name_H-M   'P 1'
#
loop_
_entity.id
_entity.type
_entity.pdbx_description
1 polymer ?
#
loop_
_entity_poly.entity_id
_entity_poly.type
_entity_poly.pdbx_seq_one_letter_code
_entity_poly.pdbx_strand_id
1 'polypeptide(L)'
;MLKTFWIAFKLKITYRVNTIIYSLKQLPLIKRILPASLYASNILKRIAYVISMLWEIIEIFLYKGLYLGIFLIVPIMLARIDISLQPTFFVHILLFLTIAGAVSNNRLFDPSRDKYYAIILMKMDATKYTVTNYLYELLKIVIGFLGFLIYANIVFDFPLYLCLLAPLALCGAKIISGCYSLYQYKAKGKIRNENSPVKAVWTTIGICWLLAYLPFITGFVLPLSVGIIILIIMSLGICGFSYIYHFSLYRPMYQVLLGQKFSAINVSIKQITNDTYLKSISSDASITSKKKGYAYFNELFVKRHQKLLWRSAKRITVFALGLLIAAIIALLSFPNTHPQMNKMLLNFLPYFVFIIYSFNSGKSVVQAMFRNCDHSMLTYSFYRRKDVIISLFYLRLRDVICINLMPASIIAIGLPILLYITDKNTDPWIYLIVFICIIATSIFFSIHYLTCYYLLQPYNSMTETKSSTYNVIMSLTYLICFAFIYLRMNAFVFGLIMIAFCVIYIIIASILVYRYASKTFRLRQ
;
A
#
# COMPACT_ATOMS: atom_id res chain seq x y z
N MET A 1 19.63 1.51 32.82
CA MET A 1 18.97 1.80 31.53
C MET A 1 19.55 0.98 30.37
N LEU A 2 20.87 0.94 30.18
CA LEU A 2 21.54 0.12 29.15
C LEU A 2 21.10 -1.36 29.10
N LYS A 3 21.02 -2.04 30.25
CA LYS A 3 20.52 -3.44 30.31
C LYS A 3 19.10 -3.57 29.74
N THR A 4 18.21 -2.63 30.08
CA THR A 4 16.83 -2.59 29.57
C THR A 4 16.80 -2.39 28.06
N PHE A 5 17.63 -1.48 27.54
CA PHE A 5 17.79 -1.26 26.10
C PHE A 5 18.22 -2.55 25.38
N TRP A 6 19.29 -3.21 25.84
CA TRP A 6 19.78 -4.43 25.21
C TRP A 6 18.75 -5.57 25.21
N ILE A 7 17.98 -5.72 26.29
CA ILE A 7 16.89 -6.70 26.35
C ILE A 7 15.78 -6.34 25.35
N ALA A 8 15.36 -5.08 25.29
CA ALA A 8 14.34 -4.61 24.35
C ALA A 8 14.79 -4.79 22.89
N PHE A 9 16.04 -4.43 22.59
CA PHE A 9 16.64 -4.57 21.26
C PHE A 9 16.72 -6.03 20.81
N LYS A 10 17.20 -6.92 21.69
CA LYS A 10 17.21 -8.38 21.43
C LYS A 10 15.80 -8.92 21.21
N LEU A 11 14.81 -8.47 21.97
CA LEU A 11 13.41 -8.87 21.82
C LEU A 11 12.85 -8.43 20.45
N LYS A 12 13.07 -7.17 20.07
CA LYS A 12 12.67 -6.62 18.76
C LYS A 12 13.27 -7.43 17.62
N ILE A 13 14.57 -7.71 17.66
CA ILE A 13 15.24 -8.54 16.64
C ILE A 13 14.69 -9.95 16.61
N THR A 14 14.58 -10.61 17.77
CA THR A 14 14.07 -12.00 17.86
C THR A 14 12.67 -12.10 17.27
N TYR A 15 11.81 -11.12 17.54
CA TYR A 15 10.47 -11.05 16.97
C TYR A 15 10.49 -10.87 15.44
N ARG A 16 11.33 -9.97 14.92
CA ARG A 16 11.50 -9.74 13.46
C ARG A 16 11.97 -11.03 12.77
N VAL A 17 12.99 -11.69 13.33
CA VAL A 17 13.52 -12.96 12.83
C VAL A 17 12.47 -14.05 12.84
N ASN A 18 11.76 -14.25 13.95
CA ASN A 18 10.70 -15.26 14.06
C ASN A 18 9.57 -15.01 13.05
N THR A 19 9.23 -13.74 12.80
CA THR A 19 8.21 -13.36 11.80
C THR A 19 8.67 -13.72 10.38
N ILE A 20 9.95 -13.52 10.05
CA ILE A 20 10.53 -13.91 8.75
C ILE A 20 10.58 -15.43 8.61
N ILE A 21 11.02 -16.16 9.64
CA ILE A 21 11.02 -17.64 9.62
C ILE A 21 9.60 -18.17 9.43
N TYR A 22 8.64 -17.55 10.11
CA TYR A 22 7.23 -17.88 9.97
C TYR A 22 6.71 -17.64 8.55
N SER A 23 7.00 -16.49 7.94
CA SER A 23 6.57 -16.21 6.56
C SER A 23 7.22 -17.15 5.55
N LEU A 24 8.51 -17.46 5.70
CA LEU A 24 9.21 -18.43 4.86
C LEU A 24 8.61 -19.83 4.96
N LYS A 25 8.24 -20.28 6.17
CA LYS A 25 7.56 -21.57 6.39
C LYS A 25 6.15 -21.63 5.82
N GLN A 26 5.51 -20.49 5.59
CA GLN A 26 4.22 -20.48 4.92
C GLN A 26 4.34 -20.75 3.42
N LEU A 27 5.52 -20.63 2.81
CA LEU A 27 5.71 -20.91 1.37
C LEU A 27 5.60 -22.42 1.09
N PRO A 28 4.76 -22.86 0.13
CA PRO A 28 4.37 -24.26 -0.01
C PRO A 28 5.51 -25.18 -0.45
N LEU A 29 6.46 -24.66 -1.25
CA LEU A 29 7.66 -25.37 -1.70
C LEU A 29 8.67 -25.56 -0.55
N ILE A 30 8.80 -24.54 0.29
CA ILE A 30 9.83 -24.46 1.35
C ILE A 30 9.32 -25.12 2.64
N LYS A 31 8.01 -25.18 2.86
CA LYS A 31 7.38 -25.74 4.06
C LYS A 31 7.79 -27.19 4.35
N ARG A 32 8.02 -27.99 3.31
CA ARG A 32 8.45 -29.41 3.46
C ARG A 32 9.95 -29.55 3.74
N ILE A 33 10.74 -28.53 3.42
CA ILE A 33 12.20 -28.53 3.54
C ILE A 33 12.63 -27.95 4.90
N LEU A 34 11.86 -27.01 5.46
CA LEU A 34 12.20 -26.33 6.71
C LEU A 34 11.62 -27.03 7.96
N PRO A 35 12.41 -27.80 8.74
CA PRO A 35 11.94 -28.47 9.94
C PRO A 35 11.51 -27.50 11.06
N ALA A 36 10.65 -27.95 11.97
CA ALA A 36 10.25 -27.20 13.17
C ALA A 36 11.45 -26.72 14.01
N SER A 37 12.52 -27.52 14.04
CA SER A 37 13.79 -27.25 14.75
C SER A 37 14.51 -25.97 14.32
N LEU A 38 14.19 -25.38 13.15
CA LEU A 38 14.75 -24.08 12.75
C LEU A 38 14.44 -22.95 13.74
N TYR A 39 13.29 -22.99 14.41
CA TYR A 39 12.97 -22.03 15.49
C TYR A 39 13.82 -22.24 16.74
N ALA A 40 14.36 -23.44 16.95
CA ALA A 40 15.25 -23.75 18.06
C ALA A 40 16.73 -23.49 17.71
N SER A 41 17.09 -23.52 16.42
CA SER A 41 18.49 -23.45 15.98
C SER A 41 19.21 -22.16 16.42
N ASN A 42 20.29 -22.33 17.19
CA ASN A 42 21.07 -21.21 17.71
C ASN A 42 21.90 -20.52 16.61
N ILE A 43 22.35 -21.27 15.61
CA ILE A 43 23.13 -20.75 14.48
C ILE A 43 22.27 -19.80 13.63
N LEU A 44 21.07 -20.23 13.21
CA LEU A 44 20.17 -19.39 12.42
C LEU A 44 19.79 -18.12 13.16
N LYS A 45 19.51 -18.22 14.47
CA LYS A 45 19.23 -17.04 15.30
C LYS A 45 20.41 -16.07 15.33
N ARG A 46 21.64 -16.57 15.42
CA ARG A 46 22.85 -15.75 15.42
C ARG A 46 23.06 -15.08 14.06
N ILE A 47 22.90 -15.80 12.95
CA ILE A 47 22.97 -15.24 11.58
C ILE A 47 21.87 -14.18 11.38
N ALA A 48 20.62 -14.52 11.71
CA ALA A 48 19.50 -13.62 11.52
C ALA A 48 19.59 -12.37 12.42
N TYR A 49 20.21 -12.50 13.59
CA TYR A 49 20.57 -11.37 14.44
C TYR A 49 21.58 -10.44 13.76
N VAL A 50 22.66 -10.98 13.20
CA VAL A 50 23.67 -10.21 12.43
C VAL A 50 23.02 -9.51 11.24
N ILE A 51 22.23 -10.23 10.44
CA ILE A 51 21.50 -9.66 9.29
C ILE A 51 20.55 -8.54 9.76
N SER A 52 19.82 -8.75 10.85
CA SER A 52 18.91 -7.73 11.38
C SER A 52 19.65 -6.50 11.87
N MET A 53 20.84 -6.66 12.44
CA MET A 53 21.70 -5.54 12.84
C MET A 53 22.18 -4.75 11.61
N LEU A 54 22.73 -5.44 10.60
CA LEU A 54 23.16 -4.81 9.35
C LEU A 54 21.99 -4.08 8.67
N TRP A 55 20.83 -4.71 8.66
CA TRP A 55 19.62 -4.12 8.10
C TRP A 55 19.15 -2.91 8.90
N GLU A 56 19.21 -2.92 10.23
CA GLU A 56 18.90 -1.74 11.05
C GLU A 56 19.87 -0.58 10.73
N ILE A 57 21.16 -0.86 10.47
CA ILE A 57 22.13 0.17 10.01
C ILE A 57 21.74 0.71 8.63
N ILE A 58 21.41 -0.15 7.67
CA ILE A 58 20.97 0.27 6.33
C ILE A 58 19.69 1.12 6.43
N GLU A 59 18.71 0.71 7.25
CA GLU A 59 17.46 1.46 7.48
C GLU A 59 17.70 2.82 8.15
N ILE A 60 18.80 2.98 8.91
CA ILE A 60 19.19 4.28 9.46
C ILE A 60 19.51 5.24 8.33
N PHE A 61 20.24 4.83 7.29
CA PHE A 61 20.60 5.76 6.21
C PHE A 61 19.55 5.80 5.09
N LEU A 62 19.11 4.66 4.60
CA LEU A 62 18.26 4.53 3.41
C LEU A 62 17.02 5.45 3.45
N TYR A 63 16.21 5.37 4.51
CA TYR A 63 14.98 6.16 4.58
C TYR A 63 15.21 7.66 4.74
N LYS A 64 16.29 8.09 5.42
CA LYS A 64 16.56 9.51 5.63
C LYS A 64 17.22 10.13 4.40
N GLY A 65 18.08 9.37 3.72
CA GLY A 65 18.61 9.71 2.40
C GLY A 65 17.50 9.85 1.36
N LEU A 66 16.60 8.86 1.27
CA LEU A 66 15.43 8.96 0.37
C LEU A 66 14.53 10.14 0.72
N TYR A 67 14.29 10.39 2.01
CA TYR A 67 13.50 11.53 2.45
C TYR A 67 14.13 12.88 2.05
N LEU A 68 15.42 13.07 2.34
CA LEU A 68 16.15 14.29 1.96
C LEU A 68 16.25 14.44 0.44
N GLY A 69 16.56 13.36 -0.27
CA GLY A 69 16.66 13.35 -1.72
C GLY A 69 15.34 13.71 -2.40
N ILE A 70 14.28 12.95 -2.11
CA ILE A 70 13.01 13.05 -2.83
C ILE A 70 12.22 14.31 -2.45
N PHE A 71 12.20 14.69 -1.17
CA PHE A 71 11.31 15.76 -0.70
C PHE A 71 12.00 17.11 -0.56
N LEU A 72 13.34 17.16 -0.49
CA LEU A 72 14.06 18.43 -0.37
C LEU A 72 14.91 18.70 -1.61
N ILE A 73 15.85 17.82 -1.95
CA ILE A 73 16.85 18.09 -3.01
C ILE A 73 16.23 18.06 -4.40
N VAL A 74 15.50 17.00 -4.75
CA VAL A 74 14.91 16.82 -6.10
C VAL A 74 13.98 17.99 -6.49
N PRO A 75 13.05 18.47 -5.64
CA PRO A 75 12.22 19.62 -5.96
C PRO A 75 13.03 20.90 -6.23
N ILE A 76 14.06 21.17 -5.44
CA ILE A 76 14.94 22.34 -5.62
C ILE A 76 15.69 22.25 -6.96
N MET A 77 16.21 21.07 -7.29
CA MET A 77 16.93 20.83 -8.55
C MET A 77 16.00 20.92 -9.77
N LEU A 78 14.80 20.35 -9.70
CA LEU A 78 13.82 20.39 -10.81
C LEU A 78 13.30 21.79 -11.07
N ALA A 79 13.17 22.62 -10.03
CA ALA A 79 12.72 24.00 -10.15
C ALA A 79 13.77 24.97 -10.71
N ARG A 80 15.01 24.50 -10.94
CA ARG A 80 16.13 25.30 -11.48
C ARG A 80 16.35 26.64 -10.73
N ILE A 81 16.27 26.58 -9.40
CA ILE A 81 16.48 27.74 -8.54
C ILE A 81 17.95 28.16 -8.55
N ASP A 82 18.20 29.48 -8.55
CA ASP A 82 19.53 30.06 -8.42
C ASP A 82 20.29 29.49 -7.21
N ILE A 83 21.56 29.15 -7.42
CA ILE A 83 22.41 28.46 -6.45
C ILE A 83 22.44 29.18 -5.09
N SER A 84 22.45 30.52 -5.09
CA SER A 84 22.44 31.35 -3.89
C SER A 84 21.17 31.22 -3.03
N LEU A 85 20.04 30.85 -3.64
CA LEU A 85 18.74 30.71 -2.96
C LEU A 85 18.43 29.26 -2.55
N GLN A 86 19.17 28.27 -3.05
CA GLN A 86 18.92 26.87 -2.71
C GLN A 86 18.96 26.57 -1.19
N PRO A 87 19.90 27.14 -0.40
CA PRO A 87 19.92 26.91 1.06
C PRO A 87 18.67 27.44 1.79
N THR A 88 18.10 28.58 1.34
CA THR A 88 16.91 29.16 1.98
C THR A 88 15.67 28.32 1.68
N PHE A 89 15.51 27.87 0.44
CA PHE A 89 14.46 26.90 0.07
C PHE A 89 14.59 25.60 0.86
N PHE A 90 15.81 25.08 1.01
CA PHE A 90 16.07 23.86 1.76
C PHE A 90 15.61 23.99 3.21
N VAL A 91 16.02 25.05 3.91
CA VAL A 91 15.64 25.31 5.30
C VAL A 91 14.13 25.52 5.44
N HIS A 92 13.51 26.25 4.52
CA HIS A 92 12.07 26.48 4.50
C HIS A 92 11.28 25.17 4.42
N ILE A 93 11.60 24.32 3.43
CA ILE A 93 10.95 23.02 3.24
C ILE A 93 11.20 22.15 4.47
N LEU A 94 12.46 22.08 4.94
CA LEU A 94 12.84 21.26 6.09
C LEU A 94 12.06 21.64 7.34
N LEU A 95 11.86 22.93 7.61
CA LEU A 95 11.15 23.41 8.81
C LEU A 95 9.70 22.91 8.83
N PHE A 96 8.95 23.14 7.75
CA PHE A 96 7.54 22.73 7.70
C PHE A 96 7.39 21.20 7.70
N LEU A 97 8.24 20.49 6.96
CA LEU A 97 8.20 19.03 6.97
C LEU A 97 8.67 18.43 8.30
N THR A 98 9.51 19.14 9.07
CA THR A 98 9.89 18.74 10.44
C THR A 98 8.68 18.77 11.38
N ILE A 99 7.84 19.80 11.29
CA ILE A 99 6.59 19.89 12.06
C ILE A 99 5.65 18.75 11.67
N ALA A 100 5.45 18.51 10.37
CA ALA A 100 4.63 17.39 9.88
C ALA A 100 5.17 16.04 10.38
N GLY A 101 6.49 15.84 10.32
CA GLY A 101 7.16 14.63 10.78
C GLY A 101 7.03 14.40 12.29
N ALA A 102 7.09 15.47 13.11
CA ALA A 102 6.95 15.40 14.56
C ALA A 102 5.54 14.95 14.98
N VAL A 103 4.50 15.42 14.28
CA VAL A 103 3.09 15.08 14.55
C VAL A 103 2.65 13.77 13.86
N SER A 104 3.35 13.33 12.81
CA SER A 104 3.05 12.05 12.15
C SER A 104 3.74 10.86 12.82
N ASN A 105 5.06 10.91 13.02
CA ASN A 105 5.88 9.73 13.30
C ASN A 105 6.78 9.97 14.51
N ASN A 106 6.22 9.98 15.72
CA ASN A 106 6.97 10.22 16.95
C ASN A 106 7.68 8.96 17.45
N ARG A 107 7.20 7.76 17.10
CA ARG A 107 7.63 6.44 17.58
C ARG A 107 7.35 6.16 19.05
N LEU A 108 7.18 7.16 19.91
CA LEU A 108 6.77 6.98 21.31
C LEU A 108 5.39 6.31 21.36
N PHE A 109 4.45 6.73 20.51
CA PHE A 109 3.05 6.31 20.53
C PHE A 109 2.70 5.28 19.45
N ASP A 110 3.69 4.61 18.86
CA ASP A 110 3.45 3.49 17.95
C ASP A 110 3.08 2.23 18.74
N PRO A 111 1.87 1.65 18.58
CA PRO A 111 1.49 0.40 19.21
C PRO A 111 2.12 -0.79 18.47
N SER A 112 3.37 -1.13 18.79
CA SER A 112 4.07 -2.25 18.15
C SER A 112 3.99 -3.54 18.98
N ARG A 113 4.18 -4.72 18.34
CA ARG A 113 4.05 -6.02 19.02
C ARG A 113 5.17 -6.26 20.03
N ASP A 114 6.39 -5.83 19.72
CA ASP A 114 7.53 -5.85 20.64
C ASP A 114 7.27 -5.08 21.93
N LYS A 115 6.60 -3.91 21.87
CA LYS A 115 6.17 -3.16 23.06
C LYS A 115 5.18 -3.94 23.92
N TYR A 116 4.24 -4.65 23.28
CA TYR A 116 3.28 -5.50 23.99
C TYR A 116 3.96 -6.66 24.72
N TYR A 117 4.87 -7.38 24.03
CA TYR A 117 5.63 -8.45 24.68
C TYR A 117 6.48 -7.91 25.84
N ALA A 118 7.21 -6.81 25.64
CA ALA A 118 8.09 -6.25 26.65
C ALA A 118 7.34 -5.72 27.88
N ILE A 119 6.36 -4.84 27.68
CA ILE A 119 5.71 -4.09 28.77
C ILE A 119 4.58 -4.90 29.41
N ILE A 120 3.75 -5.58 28.60
CA ILE A 120 2.56 -6.27 29.10
C ILE A 120 2.90 -7.69 29.55
N LEU A 121 3.52 -8.49 28.68
CA LEU A 121 3.75 -9.91 28.96
C LEU A 121 4.97 -10.12 29.87
N MET A 122 6.11 -9.52 29.53
CA MET A 122 7.35 -9.65 30.31
C MET A 122 7.44 -8.67 31.49
N LYS A 123 6.42 -7.82 31.68
CA LYS A 123 6.33 -6.85 32.78
C LYS A 123 7.58 -5.98 32.94
N MET A 124 8.26 -5.64 31.85
CA MET A 124 9.39 -4.71 31.90
C MET A 124 8.93 -3.33 32.39
N ASP A 125 9.81 -2.63 33.09
CA ASP A 125 9.61 -1.24 33.51
C ASP A 125 9.33 -0.35 32.29
N ALA A 126 8.10 0.15 32.21
CA ALA A 126 7.60 0.90 31.05
C ALA A 126 8.35 2.22 30.84
N THR A 127 8.76 2.89 31.92
CA THR A 127 9.50 4.15 31.85
C THR A 127 10.90 3.91 31.29
N LYS A 128 11.63 2.96 31.89
CA LYS A 128 12.99 2.61 31.41
C LYS A 128 12.97 2.10 29.98
N TYR A 129 11.99 1.26 29.63
CA TYR A 129 11.81 0.76 28.26
C TYR A 129 11.56 1.91 27.28
N THR A 130 10.67 2.84 27.61
CA THR A 130 10.25 3.90 26.69
C THR A 130 11.34 4.92 26.47
N VAL A 131 11.96 5.41 27.54
CA VAL A 131 13.01 6.42 27.44
C VAL A 131 14.21 5.89 26.67
N THR A 132 14.63 4.65 26.93
CA THR A 132 15.79 4.07 26.22
C THR A 132 15.53 3.81 24.74
N ASN A 133 14.35 3.26 24.40
CA ASN A 133 13.99 3.06 22.99
C ASN A 133 13.76 4.39 22.26
N TYR A 134 13.15 5.38 22.92
CA TYR A 134 12.94 6.70 22.31
C TYR A 134 14.26 7.42 22.07
N LEU A 135 15.19 7.39 23.03
CA LEU A 135 16.54 7.92 22.84
C LEU A 135 17.28 7.22 21.68
N TYR A 136 17.13 5.90 21.54
CA TYR A 136 17.66 5.17 20.39
C TYR A 136 17.05 5.64 19.06
N GLU A 137 15.73 5.85 18.98
CA GLU A 137 15.08 6.40 17.79
C GLU A 137 15.56 7.83 17.46
N LEU A 138 15.77 8.67 18.47
CA LEU A 138 16.34 10.01 18.28
C LEU A 138 17.80 9.94 17.77
N LEU A 139 18.64 9.07 18.32
CA LEU A 139 20.00 8.86 17.83
C LEU A 139 20.03 8.41 16.37
N LYS A 140 19.11 7.53 15.97
CA LYS A 140 18.98 7.11 14.56
C LYS A 140 18.61 8.28 13.64
N ILE A 141 17.84 9.25 14.12
CA ILE A 141 17.54 10.47 13.36
C ILE A 141 18.81 11.30 13.22
N VAL A 142 19.53 11.56 14.31
CA VAL A 142 20.76 12.35 14.28
C VAL A 142 21.78 11.74 13.32
N ILE A 143 22.15 10.47 13.53
CA ILE A 143 23.16 9.78 12.71
C ILE A 143 22.72 9.69 11.25
N GLY A 144 21.47 9.32 11.01
CA GLY A 144 20.94 9.13 9.66
C GLY A 144 20.87 10.42 8.86
N PHE A 145 20.42 11.53 9.46
CA PHE A 145 20.36 12.83 8.76
C PHE A 145 21.74 13.48 8.62
N LEU A 146 22.59 13.40 9.66
CA LEU A 146 23.90 14.05 9.67
C LEU A 146 24.78 13.56 8.52
N GLY A 147 24.79 12.26 8.22
CA GLY A 147 25.56 11.72 7.09
C GLY A 147 25.19 12.34 5.73
N PHE A 148 23.88 12.50 5.46
CA PHE A 148 23.42 13.07 4.18
C PHE A 148 23.48 14.60 4.14
N LEU A 149 23.34 15.28 5.29
CA LEU A 149 23.47 16.74 5.34
C LEU A 149 24.93 17.18 5.20
N ILE A 150 25.89 16.41 5.73
CA ILE A 150 27.32 16.63 5.45
C ILE A 150 27.60 16.45 3.96
N TYR A 151 27.08 15.38 3.35
CA TYR A 151 27.17 15.21 1.91
C TYR A 151 26.56 16.39 1.14
N ALA A 152 25.43 16.92 1.60
CA ALA A 152 24.79 18.08 1.00
C ALA A 152 25.61 19.38 1.15
N ASN A 153 26.34 19.56 2.26
CA ASN A 153 27.30 20.67 2.42
C ASN A 153 28.42 20.60 1.38
N ILE A 154 28.95 19.41 1.08
CA ILE A 154 30.05 19.23 0.12
C ILE A 154 29.59 19.44 -1.32
N VAL A 155 28.38 19.00 -1.66
CA VAL A 155 27.89 18.98 -3.05
C VAL A 155 27.07 20.21 -3.43
N PHE A 156 26.36 20.81 -2.49
CA PHE A 156 25.43 21.93 -2.72
C PHE A 156 25.80 23.20 -1.94
N ASP A 157 27.01 23.26 -1.37
CA ASP A 157 27.54 24.40 -0.59
C ASP A 157 26.61 24.89 0.53
N PHE A 158 25.81 23.99 1.11
CA PHE A 158 24.94 24.32 2.23
C PHE A 158 25.74 24.72 3.47
N PRO A 159 25.36 25.78 4.22
CA PRO A 159 26.11 26.20 5.39
C PRO A 159 26.27 25.10 6.45
N LEU A 160 27.52 24.85 6.87
CA LEU A 160 27.88 23.76 7.79
C LEU A 160 27.06 23.78 9.08
N TYR A 161 26.81 24.97 9.65
CA TYR A 161 26.04 25.10 10.89
C TYR A 161 24.59 24.61 10.74
N LEU A 162 23.95 24.81 9.58
CA LEU A 162 22.60 24.30 9.33
C LEU A 162 22.61 22.77 9.26
N CYS A 163 23.61 22.19 8.60
CA CYS A 163 23.75 20.74 8.45
C CYS A 163 23.93 20.03 9.80
N LEU A 164 24.60 20.68 10.76
CA LEU A 164 24.80 20.17 12.12
C LEU A 164 23.58 20.39 13.03
N LEU A 165 22.93 21.55 12.95
CA LEU A 165 21.81 21.91 13.83
C LEU A 165 20.48 21.28 13.40
N ALA A 166 20.26 21.08 12.09
CA ALA A 166 19.02 20.54 11.56
C ALA A 166 18.63 19.20 12.20
N PRO A 167 19.48 18.15 12.26
CA PRO A 167 19.11 16.88 12.89
C PRO A 167 18.71 17.03 14.36
N LEU A 168 19.35 17.94 15.08
CA LEU A 168 19.04 18.22 16.49
C LEU A 168 17.67 18.91 16.64
N ALA A 169 17.35 19.84 15.75
CA ALA A 169 16.01 20.45 15.72
C ALA A 169 14.92 19.44 15.33
N LEU A 170 15.19 18.49 14.43
CA LEU A 170 14.26 17.39 14.13
C LEU A 170 13.95 16.56 15.38
N CYS A 171 14.98 16.25 16.18
CA CYS A 171 14.81 15.60 17.48
C CYS A 171 14.02 16.48 18.45
N GLY A 172 14.34 17.77 18.53
CA GLY A 172 13.65 18.73 19.40
C GLY A 172 12.16 18.84 19.09
N ALA A 173 11.79 18.97 17.82
CA ALA A 173 10.39 19.01 17.38
C ALA A 173 9.63 17.73 17.78
N LYS A 174 10.25 16.56 17.64
CA LYS A 174 9.66 15.29 18.09
C LYS A 174 9.49 15.25 19.61
N ILE A 175 10.48 15.71 20.37
CA ILE A 175 10.38 15.79 21.84
C ILE A 175 9.22 16.71 22.24
N ILE A 176 9.13 17.92 21.68
CA ILE A 176 8.04 18.87 21.95
C ILE A 176 6.68 18.24 21.66
N SER A 177 6.53 17.60 20.48
CA SER A 177 5.29 16.91 20.10
C SER A 177 4.96 15.74 21.04
N GLY A 178 5.99 15.03 21.52
CA GLY A 178 5.90 13.97 22.50
C GLY A 178 5.40 14.48 23.85
N CYS A 179 6.03 15.53 24.38
CA CYS A 179 5.63 16.18 25.63
C CYS A 179 4.18 16.67 25.58
N TYR A 180 3.79 17.33 24.48
CA TYR A 180 2.41 17.78 24.31
C TYR A 180 1.41 16.62 24.34
N SER A 181 1.72 15.52 23.67
CA SER A 181 0.87 14.33 23.62
C SER A 181 0.79 13.62 24.98
N LEU A 182 1.90 13.54 25.72
CA LEU A 182 1.95 13.02 27.09
C LEU A 182 1.17 13.90 28.08
N TYR A 183 1.28 15.23 27.94
CA TYR A 183 0.50 16.18 28.72
C TYR A 183 -1.00 16.03 28.46
N GLN A 184 -1.42 15.93 27.18
CA GLN A 184 -2.82 15.67 26.84
C GLN A 184 -3.34 14.37 27.43
N TYR A 185 -2.51 13.32 27.45
CA TYR A 185 -2.88 12.07 28.09
C TYR A 185 -3.06 12.24 29.60
N LYS A 186 -2.10 12.88 30.28
CA LYS A 186 -2.18 13.13 31.73
C LYS A 186 -3.38 14.01 32.11
N ALA A 187 -3.67 15.06 31.34
CA ALA A 187 -4.69 16.05 31.67
C ALA A 187 -6.10 15.66 31.20
N LYS A 188 -6.23 14.99 30.05
CA LYS A 188 -7.53 14.74 29.37
C LYS A 188 -7.79 13.26 29.06
N GLY A 189 -6.87 12.35 29.40
CA GLY A 189 -6.96 10.93 29.03
C GLY A 189 -6.87 10.65 27.52
N LYS A 190 -6.57 11.66 26.69
CA LYS A 190 -6.52 11.53 25.24
C LYS A 190 -5.18 10.93 24.82
N ILE A 191 -5.23 9.77 24.17
CA ILE A 191 -4.04 9.04 23.72
C ILE A 191 -3.85 9.27 22.22
N ARG A 192 -2.62 9.62 21.85
CA ARG A 192 -2.18 9.64 20.46
C ARG A 192 -1.92 8.21 20.00
N ASN A 193 -2.41 7.86 18.81
CA ASN A 193 -2.08 6.60 18.15
C ASN A 193 -1.55 6.91 16.74
N GLU A 194 -0.28 6.58 16.50
CA GLU A 194 0.39 6.86 15.23
C GLU A 194 -0.17 6.03 14.07
N ASN A 195 -0.75 4.86 14.35
CA ASN A 195 -1.38 4.01 13.33
C ASN A 195 -2.83 4.44 12.99
N SER A 196 -3.41 5.37 13.75
CA SER A 196 -4.74 5.92 13.48
C SER A 196 -4.78 7.44 13.80
N PRO A 197 -4.09 8.28 13.00
CA PRO A 197 -4.02 9.70 13.27
C PRO A 197 -5.39 10.37 13.17
N VAL A 198 -5.69 11.26 14.12
CA VAL A 198 -6.95 12.02 14.17
C VAL A 198 -6.98 13.07 13.05
N LYS A 199 -8.17 13.52 12.64
CA LYS A 199 -8.35 14.56 11.60
C LYS A 199 -7.42 15.77 11.78
N ALA A 200 -7.26 16.26 13.02
CA ALA A 200 -6.37 17.37 13.34
C ALA A 200 -4.90 17.12 12.92
N VAL A 201 -4.40 15.90 13.07
CA VAL A 201 -3.04 15.53 12.64
C VAL A 201 -2.93 15.58 11.13
N TRP A 202 -3.92 15.02 10.42
CA TRP A 202 -3.95 15.06 8.95
C TRP A 202 -4.07 16.47 8.39
N THR A 203 -4.86 17.35 9.03
CA THR A 203 -4.96 18.76 8.63
C THR A 203 -3.64 19.48 8.85
N THR A 204 -2.95 19.27 9.99
CA THR A 204 -1.63 19.87 10.23
C THR A 204 -0.61 19.38 9.20
N ILE A 205 -0.59 18.07 8.87
CA ILE A 205 0.27 17.53 7.83
C ILE A 205 -0.04 18.21 6.49
N GLY A 206 -1.30 18.26 6.07
CA GLY A 206 -1.69 18.89 4.80
C GLY A 206 -1.28 20.36 4.70
N ILE A 207 -1.48 21.14 5.77
CA ILE A 207 -1.06 22.55 5.84
C ILE A 207 0.46 22.67 5.76
N CYS A 208 1.21 21.88 6.53
CA CYS A 208 2.67 21.91 6.49
C CYS A 208 3.21 21.53 5.11
N TRP A 209 2.61 20.56 4.43
CA TRP A 209 2.98 20.22 3.06
C TRP A 209 2.72 21.38 2.09
N LEU A 210 1.55 22.01 2.16
CA LEU A 210 1.23 23.17 1.33
C LEU A 210 2.25 24.29 1.56
N LEU A 211 2.51 24.66 2.82
CA LEU A 211 3.46 25.72 3.17
C LEU A 211 4.90 25.40 2.81
N ALA A 212 5.31 24.12 2.86
CA ALA A 212 6.65 23.69 2.47
C ALA A 212 6.93 23.97 0.99
N TYR A 213 5.96 23.73 0.10
CA TYR A 213 6.15 23.86 -1.36
C TYR A 213 5.54 25.12 -1.96
N LEU A 214 4.84 25.95 -1.16
CA LEU A 214 4.33 27.26 -1.57
C LEU A 214 5.40 28.16 -2.24
N PRO A 215 6.68 28.19 -1.77
CA PRO A 215 7.70 29.06 -2.36
C PRO A 215 7.96 28.81 -3.85
N PHE A 216 7.73 27.59 -4.35
CA PHE A 216 7.89 27.28 -5.78
C PHE A 216 6.87 27.97 -6.67
N ILE A 217 5.75 28.43 -6.11
CA ILE A 217 4.68 29.12 -6.84
C ILE A 217 4.79 30.64 -6.61
N THR A 218 5.00 31.05 -5.37
CA THR A 218 4.92 32.46 -4.96
C THR A 218 6.28 33.16 -4.94
N GLY A 219 7.39 32.43 -4.97
CA GLY A 219 8.74 32.96 -4.75
C GLY A 219 9.02 33.41 -3.31
N PHE A 220 8.03 33.32 -2.42
CA PHE A 220 8.18 33.73 -1.03
C PHE A 220 8.89 32.63 -0.23
N VAL A 221 10.13 32.89 0.17
CA VAL A 221 10.96 31.98 0.98
C VAL A 221 11.25 32.63 2.32
N LEU A 222 11.23 31.83 3.39
CA LEU A 222 11.66 32.32 4.69
C LEU A 222 13.15 32.74 4.66
N PRO A 223 13.51 33.88 5.29
CA PRO A 223 14.89 34.33 5.32
C PRO A 223 15.78 33.38 6.14
N LEU A 224 17.08 33.39 5.87
CA LEU A 224 18.05 32.51 6.55
C LEU A 224 18.10 32.73 8.09
N SER A 225 17.62 33.88 8.58
CA SER A 225 17.43 34.18 10.01
C SER A 225 16.48 33.22 10.73
N VAL A 226 15.70 32.42 9.99
CA VAL A 226 14.92 31.28 10.51
C VAL A 226 15.81 30.19 11.14
N GLY A 227 17.13 30.20 10.93
CA GLY A 227 18.07 29.42 11.74
C GLY A 227 17.90 29.63 13.26
N ILE A 228 17.42 30.80 13.70
CA ILE A 228 17.09 31.07 15.12
C ILE A 228 15.92 30.18 15.58
N ILE A 229 14.92 29.94 14.73
CA ILE A 229 13.78 29.07 15.07
C ILE A 229 14.26 27.63 15.25
N ILE A 230 15.20 27.16 14.42
CA ILE A 230 15.84 25.85 14.57
C ILE A 230 16.52 25.72 15.94
N LEU A 231 17.25 26.76 16.38
CA LEU A 231 17.88 26.81 17.70
C LEU A 231 16.86 26.78 18.85
N ILE A 232 15.75 27.51 18.72
CA ILE A 232 14.67 27.51 19.72
C ILE A 232 14.02 26.13 19.82
N ILE A 233 13.75 25.49 18.68
CA ILE A 233 13.17 24.12 18.67
C ILE A 233 14.13 23.13 19.32
N MET A 234 15.42 23.26 19.05
CA MET A 234 16.46 22.43 19.67
C MET A 234 16.51 22.64 21.19
N SER A 235 16.58 23.88 21.66
CA SER A 235 16.68 24.20 23.10
C SER A 235 15.44 23.75 23.88
N LEU A 236 14.24 24.04 23.36
CA LEU A 236 12.98 23.56 23.93
C LEU A 236 12.90 22.03 23.92
N GLY A 237 13.45 21.38 22.90
CA GLY A 237 13.59 19.93 22.83
C GLY A 237 14.43 19.36 23.95
N ILE A 238 15.61 19.94 24.20
CA ILE A 238 16.52 19.52 25.28
C ILE A 238 15.82 19.64 26.64
N CYS A 239 15.21 20.80 26.92
CA CYS A 239 14.46 21.03 28.15
C CYS A 239 13.26 20.06 28.27
N GLY A 240 12.53 19.86 27.18
CA GLY A 240 11.38 18.96 27.11
C GLY A 240 11.74 17.49 27.35
N PHE A 241 12.97 17.07 27.05
CA PHE A 241 13.39 15.70 27.31
C PHE A 241 13.34 15.34 28.80
N SER A 242 13.60 16.31 29.68
CA SER A 242 13.44 16.13 31.13
C SER A 242 12.01 15.71 31.50
N TYR A 243 11.00 16.27 30.84
CA TYR A 243 9.60 15.88 31.05
C TYR A 243 9.34 14.43 30.60
N ILE A 244 9.85 14.02 29.43
CA ILE A 244 9.75 12.63 28.95
C ILE A 244 10.44 11.66 29.91
N TYR A 245 11.60 12.05 30.45
CA TYR A 245 12.38 11.22 31.36
C TYR A 245 11.65 10.96 32.68
N HIS A 246 11.01 11.98 33.26
CA HIS A 246 10.32 11.91 34.55
C HIS A 246 8.84 11.50 34.46
N PHE A 247 8.32 11.24 33.26
CA PHE A 247 6.93 10.85 33.09
C PHE A 247 6.66 9.46 33.69
N SER A 248 5.71 9.36 34.63
CA SER A 248 5.45 8.14 35.40
C SER A 248 4.32 7.26 34.84
N LEU A 249 3.43 7.82 34.02
CA LEU A 249 2.21 7.14 33.55
C LEU A 249 2.40 6.33 32.26
N TYR A 250 3.63 5.90 31.94
CA TYR A 250 3.88 5.12 30.72
C TYR A 250 3.14 3.79 30.70
N ARG A 251 3.13 3.04 31.81
CA ARG A 251 2.48 1.73 31.88
C ARG A 251 0.97 1.80 31.58
N PRO A 252 0.16 2.64 32.26
CA PRO A 252 -1.26 2.75 31.94
C PRO A 252 -1.48 3.31 30.52
N MET A 253 -0.62 4.23 30.05
CA MET A 253 -0.69 4.72 28.67
C MET A 253 -0.54 3.57 27.66
N TYR A 254 0.47 2.71 27.82
CA TYR A 254 0.67 1.57 26.92
C TYR A 254 -0.41 0.50 27.06
N GLN A 255 -0.98 0.29 28.25
CA GLN A 255 -2.09 -0.65 28.41
C GLN A 255 -3.30 -0.23 27.58
N VAL A 256 -3.64 1.06 27.56
CA VAL A 256 -4.74 1.56 26.74
C VAL A 256 -4.35 1.61 25.26
N LEU A 257 -3.16 2.11 24.92
CA LEU A 257 -2.68 2.22 23.53
C LEU A 257 -2.56 0.85 22.85
N LEU A 258 -1.98 -0.13 23.54
CA LEU A 258 -1.83 -1.50 23.03
C LEU A 258 -3.13 -2.27 23.17
N GLY A 259 -3.93 -2.03 24.22
CA GLY A 259 -5.28 -2.56 24.37
C GLY A 259 -6.12 -2.23 23.14
N GLN A 260 -6.20 -0.96 22.74
CA GLN A 260 -6.88 -0.55 21.50
C GLN A 260 -6.39 -1.32 20.28
N LYS A 261 -5.09 -1.62 20.16
CA LYS A 261 -4.61 -2.43 19.03
C LYS A 261 -5.00 -3.90 19.17
N PHE A 262 -4.86 -4.55 20.32
CA PHE A 262 -5.03 -6.00 20.43
C PHE A 262 -6.46 -6.45 20.78
N SER A 263 -7.26 -5.64 21.47
CA SER A 263 -8.70 -5.86 21.64
C SER A 263 -9.50 -5.32 20.45
N ALA A 264 -9.12 -4.17 19.85
CA ALA A 264 -9.81 -3.67 18.67
C ALA A 264 -9.35 -4.29 17.34
N ILE A 265 -8.17 -4.90 17.18
CA ILE A 265 -7.88 -5.61 15.90
C ILE A 265 -8.86 -6.76 15.65
N ASN A 266 -9.29 -7.48 16.69
CA ASN A 266 -10.26 -8.56 16.52
C ASN A 266 -11.71 -8.08 16.46
N VAL A 267 -12.03 -6.97 17.13
CA VAL A 267 -13.39 -6.43 17.22
C VAL A 267 -13.66 -5.35 16.16
N SER A 268 -12.77 -4.39 15.95
CA SER A 268 -12.92 -3.29 14.99
C SER A 268 -12.64 -3.67 13.54
N ILE A 269 -11.71 -4.56 13.20
CA ILE A 269 -11.59 -5.04 11.81
C ILE A 269 -12.84 -5.87 11.45
N LYS A 270 -13.32 -6.72 12.36
CA LYS A 270 -14.59 -7.45 12.18
C LYS A 270 -15.80 -6.52 12.10
N GLN A 271 -15.95 -5.56 13.02
CA GLN A 271 -17.09 -4.66 13.08
C GLN A 271 -17.05 -3.59 11.99
N ILE A 272 -15.91 -2.97 11.70
CA ILE A 272 -15.80 -1.96 10.62
C ILE A 272 -15.97 -2.62 9.25
N THR A 273 -15.39 -3.82 9.03
CA THR A 273 -15.66 -4.53 7.77
C THR A 273 -17.06 -5.13 7.72
N ASN A 274 -17.69 -5.54 8.83
CA ASN A 274 -19.09 -5.96 8.80
C ASN A 274 -20.04 -4.77 8.64
N ASP A 275 -19.89 -3.68 9.37
CA ASP A 275 -20.77 -2.50 9.34
C ASP A 275 -20.67 -1.74 8.02
N THR A 276 -19.46 -1.56 7.46
CA THR A 276 -19.30 -0.91 6.15
C THR A 276 -19.89 -1.77 5.02
N TYR A 277 -19.86 -3.10 5.17
CA TYR A 277 -20.44 -4.04 4.21
C TYR A 277 -21.96 -4.18 4.40
N LEU A 278 -22.47 -4.25 5.63
CA LEU A 278 -23.90 -4.24 5.96
C LEU A 278 -24.58 -2.97 5.43
N LYS A 279 -23.92 -1.81 5.57
CA LYS A 279 -24.36 -0.54 4.95
C LYS A 279 -24.27 -0.52 3.42
N SER A 280 -23.59 -1.49 2.80
CA SER A 280 -23.47 -1.62 1.34
C SER A 280 -24.40 -2.67 0.74
N ILE A 281 -25.08 -3.45 1.58
CA ILE A 281 -26.14 -4.38 1.20
C ILE A 281 -27.44 -3.58 1.09
N SER A 282 -28.16 -3.71 -0.02
CA SER A 282 -29.51 -3.16 -0.12
C SER A 282 -30.45 -3.96 0.78
N SER A 283 -31.09 -3.32 1.76
CA SER A 283 -32.15 -3.89 2.59
C SER A 283 -33.50 -4.02 1.87
N ASP A 284 -33.54 -3.69 0.59
CA ASP A 284 -34.74 -3.71 -0.24
C ASP A 284 -35.19 -5.16 -0.51
N ALA A 285 -36.28 -5.56 0.16
CA ALA A 285 -36.95 -6.84 -0.07
C ALA A 285 -37.73 -6.89 -1.40
N SER A 286 -37.82 -5.76 -2.09
CA SER A 286 -38.53 -5.56 -3.37
C SER A 286 -37.75 -6.05 -4.61
N ILE A 287 -36.50 -6.49 -4.46
CA ILE A 287 -35.66 -6.95 -5.57
C ILE A 287 -36.19 -8.27 -6.14
N THR A 288 -36.85 -8.19 -7.29
CA THR A 288 -37.38 -9.35 -8.03
C THR A 288 -36.43 -9.83 -9.14
N SER A 289 -36.50 -11.12 -9.48
CA SER A 289 -35.87 -11.71 -10.66
C SER A 289 -36.86 -12.65 -11.34
N LYS A 290 -36.85 -12.67 -12.67
CA LYS A 290 -37.66 -13.55 -13.51
C LYS A 290 -36.96 -14.88 -13.85
N LYS A 291 -35.70 -15.06 -13.43
CA LYS A 291 -34.92 -16.28 -13.71
C LYS A 291 -35.36 -17.42 -12.78
N LYS A 292 -34.91 -18.65 -13.07
CA LYS A 292 -35.14 -19.85 -12.24
C LYS A 292 -33.83 -20.50 -11.82
N GLY A 293 -33.85 -21.29 -10.74
CA GLY A 293 -32.73 -22.10 -10.27
C GLY A 293 -31.48 -21.30 -9.88
N TYR A 294 -30.28 -21.78 -10.23
CA TYR A 294 -29.02 -21.12 -9.87
C TYR A 294 -28.79 -19.79 -10.57
N ALA A 295 -29.42 -19.57 -11.74
CA ALA A 295 -29.38 -18.29 -12.43
C ALA A 295 -30.18 -17.20 -11.68
N TYR A 296 -31.31 -17.56 -11.08
CA TYR A 296 -32.06 -16.71 -10.15
C TYR A 296 -31.23 -16.36 -8.93
N PHE A 297 -30.63 -17.39 -8.31
CA PHE A 297 -29.81 -17.24 -7.13
C PHE A 297 -28.64 -16.27 -7.34
N ASN A 298 -27.88 -16.46 -8.44
CA ASN A 298 -26.76 -15.59 -8.77
C ASN A 298 -27.20 -14.16 -9.12
N GLU A 299 -28.30 -14.00 -9.86
CA GLU A 299 -28.81 -12.66 -10.20
C GLU A 299 -29.25 -11.88 -8.94
N LEU A 300 -29.93 -12.53 -8.00
CA LEU A 300 -30.28 -11.91 -6.72
C LEU A 300 -29.05 -11.48 -5.94
N PHE A 301 -28.02 -12.33 -5.90
CA PHE A 301 -26.76 -11.99 -5.25
C PHE A 301 -26.15 -10.71 -5.84
N VAL A 302 -26.06 -10.64 -7.18
CA VAL A 302 -25.48 -9.50 -7.89
C VAL A 302 -26.30 -8.23 -7.66
N LYS A 303 -27.63 -8.29 -7.77
CA LYS A 303 -28.50 -7.12 -7.54
C LYS A 303 -28.36 -6.59 -6.12
N ARG A 304 -28.43 -7.48 -5.12
CA ARG A 304 -28.35 -7.10 -3.69
C ARG A 304 -27.01 -6.49 -3.28
N HIS A 305 -25.93 -6.89 -3.96
CA HIS A 305 -24.56 -6.45 -3.66
C HIS A 305 -23.98 -5.56 -4.77
N GLN A 306 -24.81 -5.03 -5.68
CA GLN A 306 -24.34 -4.30 -6.86
C GLN A 306 -23.48 -3.09 -6.47
N LYS A 307 -23.87 -2.35 -5.42
CA LYS A 307 -23.09 -1.21 -4.92
C LYS A 307 -21.69 -1.63 -4.49
N LEU A 308 -21.53 -2.80 -3.88
CA LEU A 308 -20.23 -3.30 -3.46
C LEU A 308 -19.39 -3.78 -4.66
N LEU A 309 -20.02 -4.54 -5.57
CA LEU A 309 -19.34 -5.12 -6.73
C LEU A 309 -18.91 -4.07 -7.76
N TRP A 310 -19.74 -3.05 -7.99
CA TRP A 310 -19.53 -2.05 -9.06
C TRP A 310 -18.86 -0.76 -8.60
N ARG A 311 -18.77 -0.48 -7.29
CA ARG A 311 -18.23 0.80 -6.80
C ARG A 311 -16.80 1.05 -7.25
N SER A 312 -15.95 0.03 -7.25
CA SER A 312 -14.56 0.19 -7.71
C SER A 312 -14.50 0.42 -9.22
N ALA A 313 -15.19 -0.42 -9.99
CA ALA A 313 -15.26 -0.29 -11.44
C ALA A 313 -15.77 1.10 -11.87
N LYS A 314 -16.88 1.59 -11.29
CA LYS A 314 -17.43 2.92 -11.61
C LYS A 314 -16.46 4.06 -11.33
N ARG A 315 -15.74 4.02 -10.20
CA ARG A 315 -14.75 5.06 -9.86
C ARG A 315 -13.58 5.07 -10.84
N ILE A 316 -13.09 3.89 -11.19
CA ILE A 316 -12.01 3.75 -12.17
C ILE A 316 -12.48 4.21 -13.55
N THR A 317 -13.70 3.85 -13.97
CA THR A 317 -14.32 4.31 -15.21
C THR A 317 -14.36 5.85 -15.28
N VAL A 318 -14.85 6.52 -14.24
CA VAL A 318 -14.89 7.99 -14.20
C VAL A 318 -13.48 8.60 -14.25
N PHE A 319 -12.53 8.03 -13.52
CA PHE A 319 -11.14 8.49 -13.54
C PHE A 319 -10.50 8.29 -14.92
N ALA A 320 -10.67 7.11 -15.54
CA ALA A 320 -10.14 6.81 -16.86
C ALA A 320 -10.77 7.69 -17.95
N LEU A 321 -12.07 8.00 -17.84
CA LEU A 321 -12.76 8.92 -18.74
C LEU A 321 -12.21 10.35 -18.61
N GLY A 322 -12.01 10.82 -17.39
CA GLY A 322 -11.41 12.14 -17.14
C GLY A 322 -9.98 12.24 -17.70
N LEU A 323 -9.17 11.19 -17.51
CA LEU A 323 -7.82 11.11 -18.06
C LEU A 323 -7.83 11.08 -19.60
N LEU A 324 -8.74 10.31 -20.20
CA LEU A 324 -8.90 10.27 -21.65
C LEU A 324 -9.26 11.64 -22.23
N ILE A 325 -10.23 12.34 -21.64
CA ILE A 325 -10.64 13.68 -22.06
C ILE A 325 -9.47 14.65 -21.94
N ALA A 326 -8.74 14.63 -20.82
CA ALA A 326 -7.56 15.46 -20.64
C ALA A 326 -6.46 15.16 -21.68
N ALA A 327 -6.23 13.88 -22.00
CA ALA A 327 -5.27 13.47 -23.03
C ALA A 327 -5.68 13.95 -24.44
N ILE A 328 -6.97 13.85 -24.78
CA ILE A 328 -7.50 14.37 -26.05
C ILE A 328 -7.30 15.88 -26.13
N ILE A 329 -7.69 16.64 -25.08
CA ILE A 329 -7.51 18.09 -25.04
C ILE A 329 -6.03 18.45 -25.20
N ALA A 330 -5.14 17.79 -24.47
CA ALA A 330 -3.70 18.04 -24.57
C ALA A 330 -3.15 17.79 -25.98
N LEU A 331 -3.57 16.72 -26.65
CA LEU A 331 -3.15 16.44 -28.02
C LEU A 331 -3.70 17.46 -29.02
N LEU A 332 -4.93 17.93 -28.83
CA LEU A 332 -5.49 18.98 -29.68
C LEU A 332 -4.78 20.34 -29.45
N SER A 333 -4.36 20.65 -28.22
CA SER A 333 -3.65 21.89 -27.88
C SER A 333 -2.18 21.90 -28.29
N PHE A 334 -1.52 20.74 -28.40
CA PHE A 334 -0.09 20.63 -28.72
C PHE A 334 0.21 19.72 -29.93
N PRO A 335 -0.14 20.13 -31.16
CA PRO A 335 0.08 19.34 -32.38
C PRO A 335 1.54 18.92 -32.60
N ASN A 336 2.49 19.76 -32.17
CA ASN A 336 3.92 19.51 -32.33
C ASN A 336 4.41 18.22 -31.62
N THR A 337 3.63 17.68 -30.68
CA THR A 337 3.96 16.47 -29.93
C THR A 337 3.43 15.18 -30.57
N HIS A 338 2.62 15.28 -31.64
CA HIS A 338 1.94 14.14 -32.26
C HIS A 338 2.88 13.01 -32.70
N PRO A 339 4.01 13.25 -33.40
CA PRO A 339 4.87 12.16 -33.86
C PRO A 339 5.51 11.38 -32.71
N GLN A 340 5.93 12.09 -31.66
CA GLN A 340 6.50 11.49 -30.45
C GLN A 340 5.44 10.66 -29.72
N MET A 341 4.21 11.19 -29.61
CA MET A 341 3.11 10.49 -28.95
C MET A 341 2.65 9.26 -29.74
N ASN A 342 2.56 9.33 -31.08
CA ASN A 342 2.20 8.18 -31.90
C ASN A 342 3.21 7.04 -31.71
N LYS A 343 4.52 7.35 -31.82
CA LYS A 343 5.58 6.37 -31.59
C LYS A 343 5.52 5.77 -30.18
N MET A 344 5.15 6.57 -29.18
CA MET A 344 4.94 6.08 -27.81
C MET A 344 3.73 5.14 -27.75
N LEU A 345 2.56 5.54 -28.26
CA LEU A 345 1.34 4.72 -28.25
C LEU A 345 1.54 3.37 -28.96
N LEU A 346 2.23 3.36 -30.11
CA LEU A 346 2.52 2.16 -30.89
C LEU A 346 3.49 1.18 -30.21
N ASN A 347 4.33 1.64 -29.27
CA ASN A 347 5.32 0.79 -28.61
C ASN A 347 4.98 0.44 -27.15
N PHE A 348 3.98 1.10 -26.58
CA PHE A 348 3.61 0.99 -25.16
C PHE A 348 2.31 0.21 -24.94
N LEU A 349 1.74 -0.46 -25.96
CA LEU A 349 0.61 -1.36 -25.75
C LEU A 349 0.84 -2.40 -24.62
N PRO A 350 2.05 -2.99 -24.45
CA PRO A 350 2.33 -3.88 -23.33
C PRO A 350 2.09 -3.27 -21.93
N TYR A 351 2.32 -1.97 -21.78
CA TYR A 351 2.09 -1.25 -20.52
C TYR A 351 0.64 -1.35 -20.04
N PHE A 352 -0.32 -1.40 -20.97
CA PHE A 352 -1.74 -1.50 -20.63
C PHE A 352 -2.13 -2.82 -19.99
N VAL A 353 -1.33 -3.89 -20.13
CA VAL A 353 -1.56 -5.13 -19.38
C VAL A 353 -1.46 -4.89 -17.88
N PHE A 354 -0.45 -4.14 -17.44
CA PHE A 354 -0.30 -3.78 -16.03
C PHE A 354 -1.40 -2.82 -15.55
N ILE A 355 -1.81 -1.87 -16.39
CA ILE A 355 -2.92 -0.96 -16.08
C ILE A 355 -4.22 -1.77 -15.86
N ILE A 356 -4.57 -2.65 -16.80
CA ILE A 356 -5.78 -3.46 -16.73
C ILE A 356 -5.72 -4.40 -15.52
N TYR A 357 -4.58 -5.02 -15.25
CA TYR A 357 -4.36 -5.82 -14.04
C TYR A 357 -4.65 -5.01 -12.77
N SER A 358 -4.12 -3.80 -12.68
CA SER A 358 -4.23 -2.93 -11.49
C SER A 358 -5.67 -2.47 -11.23
N PHE A 359 -6.45 -2.31 -12.31
CA PHE A 359 -7.85 -1.88 -12.24
C PHE A 359 -8.84 -3.02 -12.11
N ASN A 360 -8.38 -4.27 -12.32
CA ASN A 360 -9.24 -5.43 -12.29
C ASN A 360 -9.85 -5.62 -10.89
N SER A 361 -11.18 -5.69 -10.83
CA SER A 361 -11.91 -5.90 -9.57
C SER A 361 -12.07 -7.38 -9.22
N GLY A 362 -11.44 -8.30 -9.95
CA GLY A 362 -11.60 -9.74 -9.80
C GLY A 362 -11.31 -10.24 -8.38
N LYS A 363 -10.21 -9.78 -7.77
CA LYS A 363 -9.86 -10.15 -6.37
C LYS A 363 -10.92 -9.70 -5.36
N SER A 364 -11.43 -8.48 -5.48
CA SER A 364 -12.42 -7.93 -4.54
C SER A 364 -13.81 -8.56 -4.75
N VAL A 365 -14.21 -8.77 -6.01
CA VAL A 365 -15.47 -9.41 -6.38
C VAL A 365 -15.51 -10.87 -5.90
N VAL A 366 -14.45 -11.63 -6.15
CA VAL A 366 -14.33 -13.03 -5.69
C VAL A 366 -14.38 -13.12 -4.16
N GLN A 367 -13.70 -12.21 -3.45
CA GLN A 367 -13.75 -12.17 -1.99
C GLN A 367 -15.17 -11.87 -1.48
N ALA A 368 -15.89 -10.98 -2.16
CA ALA A 368 -17.28 -10.66 -1.84
C ALA A 368 -18.22 -11.86 -2.09
N MET A 369 -18.03 -12.58 -3.20
CA MET A 369 -18.76 -13.82 -3.49
C MET A 369 -18.56 -14.85 -2.39
N PHE A 370 -17.32 -15.07 -1.94
CA PHE A 370 -17.05 -16.01 -0.88
C PHE A 370 -17.69 -15.59 0.45
N ARG A 371 -17.45 -14.36 0.90
CA ARG A 371 -17.90 -13.88 2.22
C ARG A 371 -19.42 -13.90 2.37
N ASN A 372 -20.14 -13.44 1.34
CA ASN A 372 -21.56 -13.14 1.44
C ASN A 372 -22.45 -14.26 0.89
N CYS A 373 -21.89 -15.23 0.17
CA CYS A 373 -22.64 -16.30 -0.48
C CYS A 373 -21.99 -17.67 -0.25
N ASP A 374 -20.79 -17.90 -0.77
CA ASP A 374 -20.24 -19.26 -0.82
C ASP A 374 -19.82 -19.81 0.53
N HIS A 375 -19.45 -18.96 1.49
CA HIS A 375 -19.10 -19.38 2.84
C HIS A 375 -20.24 -20.21 3.47
N SER A 376 -21.47 -19.70 3.39
CA SER A 376 -22.64 -20.36 3.94
C SER A 376 -23.11 -21.51 3.04
N MET A 377 -23.09 -21.32 1.72
CA MET A 377 -23.64 -22.29 0.78
C MET A 377 -22.78 -23.55 0.61
N LEU A 378 -21.46 -23.45 0.77
CA LEU A 378 -20.55 -24.59 0.66
C LEU A 378 -20.69 -25.62 1.79
N THR A 379 -21.48 -25.32 2.83
CA THR A 379 -21.86 -26.28 3.86
C THR A 379 -22.83 -27.34 3.33
N TYR A 380 -23.66 -26.99 2.34
CA TYR A 380 -24.69 -27.87 1.79
C TYR A 380 -24.15 -28.79 0.67
N SER A 381 -24.52 -30.07 0.72
CA SER A 381 -24.12 -31.08 -0.26
C SER A 381 -24.62 -30.79 -1.68
N PHE A 382 -25.86 -30.29 -1.82
CA PHE A 382 -26.45 -29.97 -3.13
C PHE A 382 -25.67 -28.86 -3.87
N TYR A 383 -25.05 -27.94 -3.13
CA TYR A 383 -24.25 -26.83 -3.67
C TYR A 383 -22.86 -27.28 -4.15
N ARG A 384 -22.39 -28.43 -3.64
CA ARG A 384 -21.08 -29.01 -3.97
C ARG A 384 -21.12 -29.96 -5.17
N ARG A 385 -22.28 -30.14 -5.80
CA ARG A 385 -22.42 -30.99 -6.99
C ARG A 385 -21.70 -30.36 -8.19
N LYS A 386 -21.13 -31.21 -9.05
CA LYS A 386 -20.26 -30.79 -10.15
C LYS A 386 -20.97 -29.89 -11.15
N ASP A 387 -22.19 -30.25 -11.55
CA ASP A 387 -23.09 -29.48 -12.41
C ASP A 387 -23.42 -28.09 -11.85
N VAL A 388 -23.67 -28.02 -10.54
CA VAL A 388 -23.99 -26.76 -9.84
C VAL A 388 -22.77 -25.82 -9.80
N ILE A 389 -21.61 -26.34 -9.42
CA ILE A 389 -20.36 -25.55 -9.35
C ILE A 389 -20.00 -24.98 -10.73
N ILE A 390 -20.11 -25.80 -11.78
CA ILE A 390 -19.77 -25.39 -13.15
C ILE A 390 -20.76 -24.36 -13.68
N SER A 391 -22.07 -24.58 -13.48
CA SER A 391 -23.09 -23.60 -13.90
C SER A 391 -22.92 -22.25 -13.19
N LEU A 392 -22.64 -22.26 -11.88
CA LEU A 392 -22.34 -21.04 -11.12
C LEU A 392 -21.06 -20.35 -11.59
N PHE A 393 -20.02 -21.11 -11.96
CA PHE A 393 -18.79 -20.55 -12.51
C PHE A 393 -19.08 -19.71 -13.75
N TYR A 394 -19.83 -20.25 -14.73
CA TYR A 394 -20.15 -19.50 -15.96
C TYR A 394 -21.05 -18.29 -15.72
N LEU A 395 -22.04 -18.42 -14.84
CA LEU A 395 -22.92 -17.31 -14.47
C LEU A 395 -22.12 -16.16 -13.85
N ARG A 396 -21.25 -16.48 -12.88
CA ARG A 396 -20.39 -15.49 -12.22
C ARG A 396 -19.33 -14.92 -13.14
N LEU A 397 -18.81 -15.75 -14.04
CA LEU A 397 -17.82 -15.30 -15.01
C LEU A 397 -18.39 -14.18 -15.88
N ARG A 398 -19.63 -14.32 -16.35
CA ARG A 398 -20.33 -13.27 -17.08
C ARG A 398 -20.42 -11.98 -16.29
N ASP A 399 -20.79 -12.05 -15.02
CA ASP A 399 -20.94 -10.84 -14.18
C ASP A 399 -19.60 -10.16 -13.90
N VAL A 400 -18.54 -10.94 -13.60
CA VAL A 400 -17.18 -10.41 -13.38
C VAL A 400 -16.65 -9.76 -14.66
N ILE A 401 -16.87 -10.39 -15.83
CA ILE A 401 -16.52 -9.82 -17.13
C ILE A 401 -17.27 -8.50 -17.34
N CYS A 402 -18.58 -8.44 -17.12
CA CYS A 402 -19.35 -7.20 -17.27
C CYS A 402 -18.82 -6.06 -16.37
N ILE A 403 -18.48 -6.36 -15.12
CA ILE A 403 -17.94 -5.36 -14.18
C ILE A 403 -16.58 -4.83 -14.67
N ASN A 404 -15.68 -5.71 -15.10
CA ASN A 404 -14.32 -5.33 -15.51
C ASN A 404 -14.24 -4.77 -16.94
N LEU A 405 -15.21 -5.09 -17.80
CA LEU A 405 -15.32 -4.48 -19.12
C LEU A 405 -15.69 -3.00 -19.05
N MET A 406 -16.40 -2.56 -18.02
CA MET A 406 -16.83 -1.16 -17.88
C MET A 406 -15.66 -0.15 -17.87
N PRO A 407 -14.58 -0.29 -17.08
CA PRO A 407 -13.40 0.57 -17.19
C PRO A 407 -12.52 0.22 -18.40
N ALA A 408 -12.46 -1.05 -18.80
CA ALA A 408 -11.62 -1.48 -19.92
C ALA A 408 -12.11 -0.95 -21.27
N SER A 409 -13.42 -0.79 -21.47
CA SER A 409 -13.99 -0.27 -22.72
C SER A 409 -13.56 1.17 -23.00
N ILE A 410 -13.42 2.01 -21.97
CA ILE A 410 -12.91 3.37 -22.10
C ILE A 410 -11.48 3.35 -22.65
N ILE A 411 -10.64 2.45 -22.15
CA ILE A 411 -9.26 2.30 -22.63
C ILE A 411 -9.26 1.72 -24.05
N ALA A 412 -10.08 0.69 -24.30
CA ALA A 412 -10.17 -0.01 -25.57
C ALA A 412 -10.60 0.92 -26.71
N ILE A 413 -11.54 1.83 -26.45
CA ILE A 413 -12.01 2.84 -27.41
C ILE A 413 -11.05 4.04 -27.44
N GLY A 414 -10.57 4.45 -26.27
CA GLY A 414 -9.74 5.64 -26.11
C GLY A 414 -8.40 5.55 -26.81
N LEU A 415 -7.71 4.41 -26.74
CA LEU A 415 -6.40 4.25 -27.37
C LEU A 415 -6.43 4.35 -28.91
N PRO A 416 -7.37 3.68 -29.61
CA PRO A 416 -7.57 3.91 -31.03
C PRO A 416 -7.86 5.38 -31.38
N ILE A 417 -8.68 6.08 -30.59
CA ILE A 417 -8.96 7.51 -30.80
C ILE A 417 -7.67 8.34 -30.68
N LEU A 418 -6.85 8.09 -29.66
CA LEU A 418 -5.57 8.80 -29.48
C LEU A 418 -4.59 8.51 -30.63
N LEU A 419 -4.53 7.26 -31.09
CA LEU A 419 -3.72 6.89 -32.27
C LEU A 419 -4.21 7.62 -33.53
N TYR A 420 -5.53 7.72 -33.73
CA TYR A 420 -6.10 8.42 -34.88
C TYR A 420 -5.86 9.94 -34.85
N ILE A 421 -5.90 10.55 -33.67
CA ILE A 421 -5.60 11.99 -33.50
C ILE A 421 -4.12 12.27 -33.79
N THR A 422 -3.22 11.37 -33.37
CA THR A 422 -1.77 11.57 -33.50
C THR A 422 -1.24 11.28 -34.90
N ASP A 423 -1.79 10.30 -35.61
CA ASP A 423 -1.44 10.03 -37.00
C ASP A 423 -2.58 9.30 -37.74
N LYS A 424 -3.17 10.01 -38.72
CA LYS A 424 -4.28 9.51 -39.54
C LYS A 424 -3.85 8.45 -40.55
N ASN A 425 -2.55 8.31 -40.82
CA ASN A 425 -2.01 7.34 -41.78
C ASN A 425 -1.60 6.01 -41.12
N THR A 426 -1.85 5.85 -39.81
CA THR A 426 -1.60 4.59 -39.10
C THR A 426 -2.45 3.48 -39.74
N ASP A 427 -1.85 2.30 -39.91
CA ASP A 427 -2.54 1.12 -40.47
C ASP A 427 -3.87 0.86 -39.73
N PRO A 428 -5.01 0.83 -40.45
CA PRO A 428 -6.33 0.58 -39.87
C PRO A 428 -6.41 -0.67 -38.98
N TRP A 429 -5.63 -1.71 -39.29
CA TRP A 429 -5.61 -2.95 -38.52
C TRP A 429 -5.10 -2.76 -37.09
N ILE A 430 -4.21 -1.79 -36.86
CA ILE A 430 -3.65 -1.52 -35.53
C ILE A 430 -4.76 -1.04 -34.57
N TYR A 431 -5.69 -0.20 -35.03
CA TYR A 431 -6.82 0.25 -34.21
C TYR A 431 -7.68 -0.92 -33.72
N LEU A 432 -8.00 -1.85 -34.63
CA LEU A 432 -8.79 -3.03 -34.33
C LEU A 432 -8.06 -3.97 -33.37
N ILE A 433 -6.77 -4.23 -33.62
CA ILE A 433 -5.95 -5.10 -32.77
C ILE A 433 -5.79 -4.53 -31.37
N VAL A 434 -5.54 -3.22 -31.24
CA VAL A 434 -5.46 -2.55 -29.93
C VAL A 434 -6.79 -2.70 -29.18
N PHE A 435 -7.91 -2.42 -29.84
CA PHE A 435 -9.24 -2.55 -29.24
C PHE A 435 -9.50 -3.98 -28.73
N ILE A 436 -9.28 -4.99 -29.58
CA ILE A 436 -9.50 -6.40 -29.23
C ILE A 436 -8.54 -6.84 -28.12
N CYS A 437 -7.26 -6.42 -28.18
CA CYS A 437 -6.24 -6.78 -27.19
C CYS A 437 -6.62 -6.30 -25.78
N ILE A 438 -7.08 -5.04 -25.64
CA ILE A 438 -7.51 -4.50 -24.34
C ILE A 438 -8.71 -5.29 -23.78
N ILE A 439 -9.71 -5.58 -24.62
CA ILE A 439 -10.89 -6.36 -24.22
C ILE A 439 -10.49 -7.78 -23.81
N ALA A 440 -9.70 -8.47 -24.64
CA ALA A 440 -9.22 -9.81 -24.39
C ALA A 440 -8.42 -9.88 -23.08
N THR A 441 -7.56 -8.90 -22.82
CA THR A 441 -6.76 -8.80 -21.59
C THR A 441 -7.65 -8.63 -20.34
N SER A 442 -8.70 -7.81 -20.42
CA SER A 442 -9.66 -7.64 -19.31
C SER A 442 -10.45 -8.92 -19.01
N ILE A 443 -10.87 -9.63 -20.06
CA ILE A 443 -11.54 -10.93 -19.96
C ILE A 443 -10.60 -11.98 -19.36
N PHE A 444 -9.35 -12.01 -19.82
CA PHE A 444 -8.31 -12.90 -19.28
C PHE A 444 -8.16 -12.75 -17.77
N PHE A 445 -7.99 -11.53 -17.26
CA PHE A 445 -7.85 -11.33 -15.80
C PHE A 445 -9.11 -11.74 -15.03
N SER A 446 -10.29 -11.47 -15.59
CA SER A 446 -11.57 -11.90 -15.01
C SER A 446 -11.65 -13.42 -14.85
N ILE A 447 -11.23 -14.16 -15.89
CA ILE A 447 -11.17 -15.62 -15.89
C ILE A 447 -10.07 -16.13 -14.96
N HIS A 448 -8.90 -15.51 -14.97
CA HIS A 448 -7.76 -15.89 -14.13
C HIS A 448 -8.11 -15.85 -12.64
N TYR A 449 -8.67 -14.74 -12.14
CA TYR A 449 -9.07 -14.61 -10.74
C TYR A 449 -10.15 -15.61 -10.35
N LEU A 450 -11.16 -15.80 -11.20
CA LEU A 450 -12.25 -16.74 -10.92
C LEU A 450 -11.78 -18.20 -10.99
N THR A 451 -10.88 -18.54 -11.90
CA THR A 451 -10.29 -19.87 -12.02
C THR A 451 -9.46 -20.20 -10.79
N CYS A 452 -8.56 -19.31 -10.38
CA CYS A 452 -7.79 -19.44 -9.15
C CYS A 452 -8.70 -19.59 -7.93
N TYR A 453 -9.83 -18.88 -7.89
CA TYR A 453 -10.82 -19.01 -6.82
C TYR A 453 -11.46 -20.40 -6.75
N TYR A 454 -11.95 -20.92 -7.86
CA TYR A 454 -12.62 -22.23 -7.90
C TYR A 454 -11.64 -23.40 -7.71
N LEU A 455 -10.42 -23.28 -8.21
CA LEU A 455 -9.40 -24.32 -8.08
C LEU A 455 -8.69 -24.32 -6.73
N LEU A 456 -8.48 -23.15 -6.12
CA LEU A 456 -7.64 -23.05 -4.93
C LEU A 456 -8.40 -22.68 -3.67
N GLN A 457 -9.62 -22.12 -3.76
CA GLN A 457 -10.46 -21.70 -2.64
C GLN A 457 -9.63 -21.04 -1.51
N PRO A 458 -9.15 -19.80 -1.72
CA PRO A 458 -8.05 -19.25 -0.92
C PRO A 458 -8.46 -18.73 0.46
N TYR A 459 -9.76 -18.63 0.72
CA TYR A 459 -10.32 -17.99 1.90
C TYR A 459 -10.75 -19.01 2.97
N ASN A 460 -10.45 -18.70 4.23
CA ASN A 460 -10.96 -19.44 5.40
C ASN A 460 -12.32 -18.89 5.86
N SER A 461 -12.92 -19.49 6.90
CA SER A 461 -14.18 -19.02 7.51
C SER A 461 -14.15 -17.57 8.00
N MET A 462 -12.95 -17.01 8.19
CA MET A 462 -12.70 -15.63 8.59
C MET A 462 -12.41 -14.71 7.41
N THR A 463 -12.54 -15.19 6.17
CA THR A 463 -12.24 -14.50 4.90
C THR A 463 -10.79 -14.04 4.70
N GLU A 464 -9.87 -14.56 5.50
CA GLU A 464 -8.43 -14.34 5.37
C GLU A 464 -7.84 -15.27 4.28
N THR A 465 -6.92 -14.74 3.48
CA THR A 465 -6.21 -15.54 2.46
C THR A 465 -5.18 -16.46 3.13
N LYS A 466 -5.54 -17.72 3.39
CA LYS A 466 -4.62 -18.75 3.93
C LYS A 466 -3.86 -19.50 2.84
N SER A 467 -4.39 -19.56 1.61
CA SER A 467 -3.76 -20.36 0.55
C SER A 467 -2.46 -19.73 0.06
N SER A 468 -1.35 -20.34 0.45
CA SER A 468 -0.02 -19.90 0.01
C SER A 468 0.19 -20.12 -1.49
N THR A 469 -0.40 -21.16 -2.07
CA THR A 469 -0.37 -21.39 -3.54
C THR A 469 -1.08 -20.28 -4.30
N TYR A 470 -2.23 -19.82 -3.80
CA TYR A 470 -2.93 -18.67 -4.37
C TYR A 470 -2.07 -17.39 -4.30
N ASN A 471 -1.41 -17.15 -3.16
CA ASN A 471 -0.53 -15.99 -3.01
C ASN A 471 0.66 -16.04 -3.98
N VAL A 472 1.30 -17.21 -4.15
CA VAL A 472 2.40 -17.39 -5.12
C VAL A 472 1.92 -17.11 -6.54
N ILE A 473 0.78 -17.66 -6.94
CA ILE A 473 0.23 -17.42 -8.29
C ILE A 473 -0.07 -15.93 -8.48
N MET A 474 -0.71 -15.27 -7.52
CA MET A 474 -1.01 -13.84 -7.62
C MET A 474 0.25 -12.97 -7.65
N SER A 475 1.28 -13.32 -6.87
CA SER A 475 2.58 -12.65 -6.92
C SER A 475 3.29 -12.86 -8.26
N LEU A 476 3.23 -14.06 -8.82
CA LEU A 476 3.81 -14.34 -10.13
C LEU A 476 3.08 -13.57 -11.24
N THR A 477 1.74 -13.58 -11.23
CA THR A 477 0.93 -12.78 -12.15
C THR A 477 1.29 -11.31 -12.04
N TYR A 478 1.44 -10.78 -10.82
CA TYR A 478 1.89 -9.40 -10.61
C TYR A 478 3.27 -9.13 -11.23
N LEU A 479 4.27 -9.99 -10.98
CA LEU A 479 5.62 -9.82 -11.52
C LEU A 479 5.64 -9.86 -13.04
N ILE A 480 4.89 -10.78 -13.66
CA ILE A 480 4.75 -10.85 -15.12
C ILE A 480 4.10 -9.57 -15.66
N CYS A 481 3.00 -9.13 -15.05
CA CYS A 481 2.33 -7.87 -15.42
C CYS A 481 3.28 -6.66 -15.29
N PHE A 482 4.07 -6.62 -14.22
CA PHE A 482 5.04 -5.56 -13.98
C PHE A 482 6.16 -5.57 -15.03
N ALA A 483 6.65 -6.76 -15.42
CA ALA A 483 7.66 -6.89 -16.46
C ALA A 483 7.21 -6.32 -17.81
N PHE A 484 5.90 -6.43 -18.14
CA PHE A 484 5.35 -5.82 -19.36
C PHE A 484 5.49 -4.30 -19.44
N ILE A 485 5.72 -3.59 -18.32
CA ILE A 485 6.02 -2.14 -18.33
C ILE A 485 7.30 -1.83 -19.10
N TYR A 486 8.30 -2.71 -18.99
CA TYR A 486 9.61 -2.54 -19.63
C TYR A 486 9.64 -3.08 -21.06
N LEU A 487 8.63 -3.85 -21.46
CA LEU A 487 8.56 -4.40 -22.80
C LEU A 487 8.22 -3.29 -23.81
N ARG A 488 9.13 -3.06 -24.74
CA ARG A 488 8.92 -2.19 -25.91
C ARG A 488 8.70 -3.08 -27.12
N MET A 489 7.48 -3.13 -27.62
CA MET A 489 7.17 -3.94 -28.79
C MET A 489 6.06 -3.28 -29.60
N ASN A 490 6.13 -3.44 -30.93
CA ASN A 490 5.12 -2.93 -31.83
C ASN A 490 3.72 -3.46 -31.43
N ALA A 491 2.75 -2.56 -31.35
CA ALA A 491 1.39 -2.81 -30.94
C ALA A 491 0.70 -3.92 -31.75
N PHE A 492 0.98 -4.02 -33.04
CA PHE A 492 0.42 -5.06 -33.91
C PHE A 492 0.89 -6.46 -33.47
N VAL A 493 2.21 -6.64 -33.35
CA VAL A 493 2.85 -7.90 -32.97
C VAL A 493 2.44 -8.29 -31.54
N PHE A 494 2.53 -7.33 -30.61
CA PHE A 494 2.12 -7.58 -29.23
C PHE A 494 0.64 -7.93 -29.12
N GLY A 495 -0.22 -7.18 -29.80
CA GLY A 495 -1.66 -7.41 -29.77
C GLY A 495 -2.03 -8.80 -30.25
N LEU A 496 -1.48 -9.26 -31.38
CA LEU A 496 -1.74 -10.61 -31.89
C LEU A 496 -1.29 -11.71 -30.91
N ILE A 497 -0.06 -11.61 -30.39
CA ILE A 497 0.47 -12.58 -29.42
C ILE A 497 -0.39 -12.60 -28.16
N MET A 498 -0.76 -11.42 -27.64
CA MET A 498 -1.54 -11.30 -26.43
C MET A 498 -2.97 -11.85 -26.62
N ILE A 499 -3.62 -11.55 -27.75
CA ILE A 499 -4.94 -12.09 -28.09
C ILE A 499 -4.89 -13.62 -28.18
N ALA A 500 -3.91 -14.18 -28.89
CA ALA A 500 -3.74 -15.63 -28.99
C ALA A 500 -3.51 -16.27 -27.62
N PHE A 501 -2.65 -15.68 -26.79
CA PHE A 501 -2.42 -16.11 -25.42
C PHE A 501 -3.70 -16.08 -24.58
N CYS A 502 -4.50 -15.01 -24.66
CA CYS A 502 -5.78 -14.91 -23.96
C CYS A 502 -6.71 -16.04 -24.37
N VAL A 503 -6.89 -16.30 -25.67
CA VAL A 503 -7.78 -17.35 -26.17
C VAL A 503 -7.33 -18.73 -25.67
N ILE A 504 -6.04 -19.06 -25.81
CA ILE A 504 -5.47 -20.32 -25.34
C ILE A 504 -5.69 -20.48 -23.83
N TYR A 505 -5.42 -19.43 -23.05
CA TYR A 505 -5.59 -19.46 -21.61
C TYR A 505 -7.05 -19.69 -21.21
N ILE A 506 -8.01 -19.06 -21.89
CA ILE A 506 -9.44 -19.22 -21.62
C ILE A 506 -9.86 -20.69 -21.80
N ILE A 507 -9.41 -21.33 -22.88
CA ILE A 507 -9.68 -22.74 -23.15
C ILE A 507 -9.11 -23.62 -22.03
N ILE A 508 -7.84 -23.43 -21.69
CA ILE A 508 -7.16 -24.20 -20.64
C ILE A 508 -7.86 -24.00 -19.28
N ALA A 509 -8.19 -22.76 -18.91
CA ALA A 509 -8.85 -22.42 -17.66
C ALA A 509 -10.22 -23.10 -17.56
N SER A 510 -11.04 -23.04 -18.62
CA SER A 510 -12.35 -23.71 -18.65
C SER A 510 -12.23 -25.24 -18.50
N ILE A 511 -11.25 -25.87 -19.16
CA ILE A 511 -11.00 -27.32 -19.02
C ILE A 511 -10.61 -27.67 -17.58
N LEU A 512 -9.69 -26.89 -16.98
CA LEU A 512 -9.24 -27.12 -15.61
C LEU A 512 -10.39 -26.97 -14.60
N VAL A 513 -11.21 -25.93 -14.73
CA VAL A 513 -12.38 -25.72 -13.87
C VAL A 513 -13.37 -26.86 -14.02
N TYR A 514 -13.69 -27.28 -15.25
CA TYR A 514 -14.60 -28.40 -15.51
C TYR A 514 -14.11 -29.70 -14.85
N ARG A 515 -12.80 -29.96 -14.89
CA ARG A 515 -12.21 -31.21 -14.36
C ARG A 515 -12.02 -31.20 -12.85
N TYR A 516 -11.58 -30.08 -12.27
CA TYR A 516 -11.06 -30.06 -10.89
C TYR A 516 -11.90 -29.26 -9.90
N ALA A 517 -12.72 -28.29 -10.32
CA ALA A 517 -13.41 -27.39 -9.39
C ALA A 517 -14.31 -28.15 -8.39
N SER A 518 -14.98 -29.22 -8.83
CA SER A 518 -15.84 -30.05 -7.95
C SER A 518 -15.09 -30.76 -6.82
N LYS A 519 -13.78 -31.01 -6.99
CA LYS A 519 -12.93 -31.63 -5.97
C LYS A 519 -12.33 -30.59 -5.03
N THR A 520 -12.02 -29.40 -5.53
CA THR A 520 -11.25 -28.38 -4.81
C THR A 520 -12.09 -27.29 -4.15
N PHE A 521 -13.29 -27.00 -4.66
CA PHE A 521 -14.15 -25.92 -4.20
C PHE A 521 -14.99 -26.36 -2.99
N ARG A 522 -14.36 -26.40 -1.82
CA ARG A 522 -14.96 -26.80 -0.53
C ARG A 522 -14.40 -25.92 0.58
N LEU A 523 -15.12 -25.78 1.70
CA LEU A 523 -14.62 -25.02 2.86
C LEU A 523 -13.33 -25.64 3.40
N ARG A 524 -12.29 -24.80 3.56
CA ARG A 524 -11.04 -25.14 4.23
C ARG A 524 -11.03 -24.53 5.64
N GLN A 525 -10.80 -25.37 6.64
CA GLN A 525 -10.67 -24.98 8.05
C GLN A 525 -9.31 -24.28 8.31
#